data_AF-K9TQB0-F1
#
_entry.id   AF-K9TQB0-F1
#
_cell.length_a   1.000
_cell.length_b   1.000
_cell.length_c   1.000
_cell.angle_alpha   90.00
_cell.angle_beta   90.00
_cell.angle_gamma   90.00
#
_symmetry.space_group_name_H-M   'P 1'
#
loop_
_entity.id
_entity.type
_entity.pdbx_description
1 polymer ?
#
loop_
_entity_poly.entity_id
_entity_poly.type
_entity_poly.pdbx_seq_one_letter_code
_entity_poly.pdbx_strand_id
1 'polypeptide(L)'
;MKADSNSHTGRLGVAGTQLIFKRLGWIFREQPIEDYGIDAHVEVVENNTATGQLIALQIKSGKSWFKEKATNSFIFRGKREHLEYWQKHSLPVIVVLYDDEGQVAYWQSVNSSNVQKTDKAWKLIIPFEQQINIKSLEKIKDFSKKLVASEAYTILSLKDVSHSVAKRYSANILLGKEYTKHEVIEIARKITAELKVSEYYRNDQVKLRWEAKEAQVIWLFLYLSLDDVSSTKWICRTQWISKILSPENSPSKLDGERIDDETIVDWNEQYGKLESILPSHKLTKEDYLEAINEILSRTKPIVNQAIKLTDQLTNNPDEANYLNFMSKINSTIEKLYFQSTKIGSAPTECSDLSQRFQNVMAFAHNIVLPFSEKSLGNWEGNNRSYLVNQAIKNYQKEFQRLEFELEKIQ
;
A
#
# COMPACT_ATOMS: atom_id res chain seq x y z
N MET A 1 -40.40 -24.10 35.71
CA MET A 1 -39.37 -23.49 34.84
C MET A 1 -39.95 -22.21 34.25
N LYS A 2 -39.26 -21.08 34.33
CA LYS A 2 -39.61 -19.85 33.61
C LYS A 2 -38.71 -19.75 32.38
N ALA A 3 -39.30 -19.57 31.20
CA ALA A 3 -38.52 -19.25 30.02
C ALA A 3 -37.86 -17.88 30.19
N ASP A 4 -36.61 -17.73 29.75
CA ASP A 4 -35.97 -16.41 29.67
C ASP A 4 -36.67 -15.60 28.59
N SER A 5 -37.37 -14.54 29.01
CA SER A 5 -38.15 -13.67 28.12
C SER A 5 -37.27 -12.98 27.07
N ASN A 6 -36.01 -12.69 27.40
CA ASN A 6 -35.08 -12.05 26.46
C ASN A 6 -34.65 -13.01 25.35
N SER A 7 -34.40 -14.27 25.72
CA SER A 7 -34.13 -15.35 24.75
C SER A 7 -35.32 -15.56 23.82
N HIS A 8 -36.55 -15.59 24.35
CA HIS A 8 -37.75 -15.74 23.53
C HIS A 8 -37.94 -14.61 22.51
N THR A 9 -37.84 -13.35 22.95
CA THR A 9 -37.97 -12.19 22.05
C THR A 9 -36.91 -12.21 20.96
N GLY A 10 -35.65 -12.51 21.29
CA GLY A 10 -34.57 -12.65 20.30
C GLY A 10 -34.88 -13.72 19.24
N ARG A 11 -35.34 -14.90 19.66
CA ARG A 11 -35.73 -15.99 18.76
C ARG A 11 -36.87 -15.61 17.81
N LEU A 12 -37.87 -14.88 18.30
CA LEU A 12 -38.95 -14.36 17.45
C LEU A 12 -38.42 -13.44 16.36
N GLY A 13 -37.45 -12.57 16.69
CA GLY A 13 -36.80 -11.69 15.73
C GLY A 13 -36.12 -12.44 14.58
N VAL A 14 -35.35 -13.49 14.92
CA VAL A 14 -34.67 -14.34 13.94
C VAL A 14 -35.69 -15.07 13.04
N ALA A 15 -36.71 -15.69 13.64
CA ALA A 15 -37.74 -16.43 12.91
C ALA A 15 -38.56 -15.53 11.96
N GLY A 16 -38.97 -14.34 12.44
CA GLY A 16 -39.70 -13.36 11.65
C GLY A 16 -38.88 -12.82 10.47
N THR A 17 -37.61 -12.50 10.73
CA THR A 17 -36.68 -12.05 9.69
C THR A 17 -36.41 -13.15 8.65
N GLN A 18 -36.26 -14.40 9.09
CA GLN A 18 -36.11 -15.56 8.22
C GLN A 18 -37.33 -15.73 7.30
N LEU A 19 -38.54 -15.61 7.84
CA LEU A 19 -39.77 -15.72 7.05
C LEU A 19 -39.83 -14.64 5.96
N ILE A 20 -39.45 -13.40 6.28
CA ILE A 20 -39.43 -12.29 5.32
C ILE A 20 -38.47 -12.61 4.17
N PHE A 21 -37.20 -12.95 4.45
CA PHE A 21 -36.24 -13.25 3.39
C PHE A 21 -36.62 -14.47 2.54
N LYS A 22 -37.17 -15.52 3.17
CA LYS A 22 -37.66 -16.71 2.45
C LYS A 22 -38.82 -16.37 1.51
N ARG A 23 -39.76 -15.51 1.93
CA ARG A 23 -40.84 -15.03 1.05
C ARG A 23 -40.33 -14.17 -0.10
N LEU A 24 -39.21 -13.48 0.11
CA LEU A 24 -38.51 -12.70 -0.92
C LEU A 24 -37.62 -13.56 -1.83
N GLY A 25 -37.59 -14.89 -1.64
CA GLY A 25 -36.86 -15.83 -2.48
C GLY A 25 -35.36 -15.93 -2.20
N TRP A 26 -34.86 -15.32 -1.13
CA TRP A 26 -33.45 -15.37 -0.74
C TRP A 26 -33.19 -16.51 0.25
N ILE A 27 -31.95 -17.02 0.27
CA ILE A 27 -31.57 -18.13 1.16
C ILE A 27 -31.16 -17.57 2.51
N PHE A 28 -31.83 -17.99 3.58
CA PHE A 28 -31.52 -17.58 4.96
C PHE A 28 -30.88 -18.74 5.73
N ARG A 29 -29.70 -18.48 6.32
CA ARG A 29 -28.92 -19.42 7.13
C ARG A 29 -28.70 -18.84 8.52
N GLU A 30 -29.43 -19.36 9.50
CA GLU A 30 -29.22 -19.00 10.90
C GLU A 30 -27.82 -19.47 11.36
N GLN A 31 -27.13 -18.65 12.15
CA GLN A 31 -25.83 -19.03 12.74
C GLN A 31 -26.04 -19.69 14.12
N PRO A 32 -25.27 -20.75 14.46
CA PRO A 32 -25.27 -21.29 15.82
C PRO A 32 -24.81 -20.21 16.81
N ILE A 33 -25.32 -20.28 18.05
CA ILE A 33 -25.23 -19.25 19.10
C ILE A 33 -23.80 -19.13 19.67
N GLU A 34 -22.81 -18.80 18.85
CA GLU A 34 -21.53 -18.28 19.32
C GLU A 34 -21.60 -16.74 19.35
N ASP A 35 -21.30 -16.15 20.50
CA ASP A 35 -21.64 -14.77 20.90
C ASP A 35 -20.76 -13.68 20.26
N TYR A 36 -20.57 -13.73 18.94
CA TYR A 36 -19.81 -12.72 18.18
C TYR A 36 -20.72 -11.70 17.48
N GLY A 37 -22.03 -11.74 17.75
CA GLY A 37 -22.98 -10.71 17.31
C GLY A 37 -23.27 -10.72 15.81
N ILE A 38 -23.36 -11.90 15.19
CA ILE A 38 -24.02 -12.14 13.89
C ILE A 38 -25.03 -13.28 14.10
N ASP A 39 -26.32 -13.01 13.86
CA ASP A 39 -27.40 -13.96 14.11
C ASP A 39 -27.69 -14.85 12.88
N ALA A 40 -27.45 -14.34 11.67
CA ALA A 40 -27.72 -15.07 10.44
C ALA A 40 -26.92 -14.56 9.24
N HIS A 41 -26.84 -15.39 8.20
CA HIS A 41 -26.42 -14.99 6.87
C HIS A 41 -27.60 -15.10 5.91
N VAL A 42 -27.72 -14.12 5.00
CA VAL A 42 -28.63 -14.21 3.85
C VAL A 42 -27.82 -14.19 2.56
N GLU A 43 -28.20 -15.03 1.60
CA GLU A 43 -27.58 -15.09 0.28
C GLU A 43 -28.55 -14.61 -0.79
N VAL A 44 -28.04 -13.72 -1.66
CA VAL A 44 -28.77 -13.20 -2.81
C VAL A 44 -29.02 -14.32 -3.80
N VAL A 45 -30.28 -14.44 -4.24
CA VAL A 45 -30.71 -15.36 -5.30
C VAL A 45 -31.14 -14.55 -6.50
N GLU A 46 -30.58 -14.86 -7.66
CA GLU A 46 -30.92 -14.23 -8.94
C GLU A 46 -31.27 -15.31 -9.96
N ASN A 47 -32.39 -15.14 -10.66
CA ASN A 47 -32.86 -16.12 -11.67
C ASN A 47 -32.87 -17.56 -11.11
N ASN A 48 -33.36 -17.73 -9.88
CA ASN A 48 -33.37 -19.00 -9.14
C ASN A 48 -31.99 -19.65 -8.92
N THR A 49 -30.92 -18.88 -9.04
CA THR A 49 -29.54 -19.32 -8.82
C THR A 49 -28.95 -18.61 -7.60
N ALA A 50 -28.37 -19.39 -6.70
CA ALA A 50 -27.63 -18.88 -5.55
C ALA A 50 -26.33 -18.20 -6.05
N THR A 51 -26.14 -16.91 -5.72
CA THR A 51 -25.07 -16.10 -6.32
C THR A 51 -23.72 -16.20 -5.60
N GLY A 52 -23.68 -16.79 -4.41
CA GLY A 52 -22.53 -16.73 -3.51
C GLY A 52 -22.31 -15.35 -2.87
N GLN A 53 -23.21 -14.37 -3.09
CA GLN A 53 -23.15 -13.07 -2.42
C GLN A 53 -23.90 -13.15 -1.09
N LEU A 54 -23.15 -13.26 0.01
CA LEU A 54 -23.71 -13.33 1.36
C LEU A 54 -23.66 -11.98 2.08
N ILE A 55 -24.67 -11.73 2.89
CA ILE A 55 -24.81 -10.58 3.80
C ILE A 55 -25.01 -11.13 5.20
N ALA A 56 -24.27 -10.57 6.15
CA ALA A 56 -24.40 -10.91 7.55
C ALA A 56 -25.42 -10.02 8.25
N LEU A 57 -26.24 -10.64 9.10
CA LEU A 57 -27.37 -10.02 9.76
C LEU A 57 -27.12 -10.01 11.27
N GLN A 58 -27.20 -8.83 11.87
CA GLN A 58 -27.41 -8.70 13.31
C GLN A 58 -28.85 -8.30 13.57
N ILE A 59 -29.62 -9.17 14.20
CA ILE A 59 -31.06 -9.09 14.36
C ILE A 59 -31.40 -8.73 15.80
N LYS A 60 -32.17 -7.64 15.98
CA LYS A 60 -32.66 -7.20 17.26
C LYS A 60 -34.18 -7.05 17.22
N SER A 61 -34.82 -7.55 18.25
CA SER A 61 -36.28 -7.56 18.40
C SER A 61 -36.67 -7.14 19.80
N GLY A 62 -37.89 -6.62 19.93
CA GLY A 62 -38.46 -6.16 21.19
C GLY A 62 -38.56 -4.64 21.32
N LYS A 63 -39.56 -4.19 22.08
CA LYS A 63 -39.99 -2.77 22.17
C LYS A 63 -38.87 -1.80 22.57
N SER A 64 -37.85 -2.27 23.30
CA SER A 64 -36.71 -1.45 23.72
C SER A 64 -35.93 -0.86 22.56
N TRP A 65 -35.80 -1.58 21.44
CA TRP A 65 -35.04 -1.13 20.27
C TRP A 65 -35.75 -0.05 19.46
N PHE A 66 -37.04 0.18 19.73
CA PHE A 66 -37.89 1.15 19.03
C PHE A 66 -38.18 2.41 19.87
N LYS A 67 -37.56 2.54 21.06
CA LYS A 67 -37.82 3.66 21.99
C LYS A 67 -37.20 4.98 21.52
N GLU A 68 -35.97 4.93 21.00
CA GLU A 68 -35.24 6.13 20.58
C GLU A 68 -35.54 6.42 19.10
N LYS A 69 -36.11 7.59 18.82
CA LYS A 69 -36.54 8.01 17.49
C LYS A 69 -36.05 9.43 17.20
N ALA A 70 -35.70 9.68 15.94
CA ALA A 70 -35.59 11.01 15.37
C ALA A 70 -36.79 11.26 14.43
N THR A 71 -36.79 12.38 13.71
CA THR A 71 -37.92 12.84 12.87
C THR A 71 -38.48 11.73 11.98
N ASN A 72 -37.64 10.95 11.30
CA ASN A 72 -38.06 9.91 10.34
C ASN A 72 -37.27 8.59 10.48
N SER A 73 -36.75 8.30 11.67
CA SER A 73 -35.85 7.16 11.87
C SER A 73 -35.80 6.64 13.30
N PHE A 74 -35.43 5.37 13.45
CA PHE A 74 -35.01 4.77 14.71
C PHE A 74 -33.52 5.04 14.93
N ILE A 75 -33.13 5.20 16.20
CA ILE A 75 -31.73 5.30 16.59
C ILE A 75 -31.32 3.99 17.27
N PHE A 76 -30.48 3.22 16.58
CA PHE A 76 -29.86 2.03 17.14
C PHE A 76 -28.50 2.40 17.75
N ARG A 77 -28.22 1.94 18.98
CA ARG A 77 -26.95 2.19 19.67
C ARG A 77 -26.21 0.88 19.92
N GLY A 78 -24.89 0.90 19.69
CA GLY A 78 -24.02 -0.25 19.93
C GLY A 78 -22.76 0.11 20.71
N LYS A 79 -22.11 -0.93 21.26
CA LYS A 79 -20.77 -0.84 21.87
C LYS A 79 -19.69 -0.76 20.79
N ARG A 80 -18.56 -0.10 21.08
CA ARG A 80 -17.46 0.10 20.13
C ARG A 80 -16.85 -1.20 19.61
N GLU A 81 -16.71 -2.20 20.47
CA GLU A 81 -16.13 -3.52 20.14
C GLU A 81 -16.90 -4.23 19.01
N HIS A 82 -18.24 -4.18 19.03
CA HIS A 82 -19.07 -4.77 17.97
C HIS A 82 -18.93 -4.02 16.64
N LEU A 83 -18.74 -2.69 16.67
CA LEU A 83 -18.59 -1.91 15.46
C LEU A 83 -17.31 -2.26 14.71
N GLU A 84 -16.19 -2.37 15.43
CA GLU A 84 -14.90 -2.73 14.82
C GLU A 84 -14.94 -4.14 14.22
N TYR A 85 -15.59 -5.08 14.91
CA TYR A 85 -15.82 -6.42 14.39
C TYR A 85 -16.69 -6.39 13.12
N TRP A 86 -17.83 -5.70 13.13
CA TRP A 86 -18.75 -5.64 11.98
C TRP A 86 -18.15 -4.91 10.77
N GLN A 87 -17.38 -3.83 10.99
CA GLN A 87 -16.73 -3.08 9.90
C GLN A 87 -15.58 -3.87 9.23
N LYS A 88 -14.95 -4.81 9.95
CA LYS A 88 -13.88 -5.68 9.43
C LYS A 88 -14.38 -7.07 9.02
N HIS A 89 -15.69 -7.31 9.13
CA HIS A 89 -16.27 -8.59 8.81
C HIS A 89 -16.12 -8.90 7.31
N SER A 90 -15.84 -10.16 6.96
CA SER A 90 -15.58 -10.59 5.58
C SER A 90 -16.80 -10.46 4.65
N LEU A 91 -17.99 -10.49 5.26
CA LEU A 91 -19.29 -10.19 4.66
C LEU A 91 -19.79 -8.81 5.09
N PRO A 92 -20.48 -8.06 4.22
CA PRO A 92 -21.17 -6.84 4.63
C PRO A 92 -22.20 -7.14 5.71
N VAL A 93 -22.22 -6.30 6.75
CA VAL A 93 -23.12 -6.46 7.90
C VAL A 93 -24.25 -5.44 7.82
N ILE A 94 -25.49 -5.91 8.01
CA ILE A 94 -26.65 -5.04 8.24
C ILE A 94 -27.24 -5.32 9.63
N VAL A 95 -27.70 -4.25 10.30
CA VAL A 95 -28.52 -4.37 11.50
C VAL A 95 -29.97 -4.43 11.08
N VAL A 96 -30.72 -5.38 11.63
CA VAL A 96 -32.14 -5.58 11.42
C VAL A 96 -32.88 -5.36 12.73
N LEU A 97 -33.85 -4.44 12.73
CA LEU A 97 -34.81 -4.28 13.82
C LEU A 97 -36.14 -4.95 13.43
N TYR A 98 -36.50 -6.04 14.09
CA TYR A 98 -37.76 -6.74 13.86
C TYR A 98 -38.84 -6.29 14.85
N ASP A 99 -39.93 -5.75 14.31
CA ASP A 99 -41.15 -5.41 15.02
C ASP A 99 -42.16 -6.55 14.87
N ASP A 100 -42.41 -7.26 15.98
CA ASP A 100 -43.32 -8.41 16.04
C ASP A 100 -44.80 -8.00 15.92
N GLU A 101 -45.17 -6.83 16.44
CA GLU A 101 -46.57 -6.35 16.39
C GLU A 101 -46.98 -6.00 14.95
N GLY A 102 -46.10 -5.28 14.24
CA GLY A 102 -46.31 -4.95 12.83
C GLY A 102 -45.89 -6.04 11.84
N GLN A 103 -45.16 -7.06 12.30
CA GLN A 103 -44.46 -8.05 11.47
C GLN A 103 -43.54 -7.42 10.40
N VAL A 104 -42.87 -6.32 10.75
CA VAL A 104 -41.99 -5.56 9.86
C VAL A 104 -40.54 -5.66 10.30
N ALA A 105 -39.63 -5.88 9.36
CA ALA A 105 -38.20 -5.77 9.59
C ALA A 105 -37.66 -4.47 8.99
N TYR A 106 -37.04 -3.62 9.80
CA TYR A 106 -36.31 -2.43 9.36
C TYR A 106 -34.81 -2.74 9.31
N TRP A 107 -34.06 -2.14 8.39
CA TRP A 107 -32.64 -2.45 8.24
C TRP A 107 -31.78 -1.23 7.95
N GLN A 108 -30.49 -1.32 8.26
CA GLN A 108 -29.48 -0.36 7.81
C GLN A 108 -28.10 -1.03 7.74
N SER A 109 -27.28 -0.67 6.76
CA SER A 109 -25.92 -1.18 6.61
C SER A 109 -24.94 -0.53 7.59
N VAL A 110 -24.02 -1.34 8.12
CA VAL A 110 -22.97 -0.91 9.05
C VAL A 110 -21.73 -0.50 8.24
N ASN A 111 -21.59 0.79 7.97
CA ASN A 111 -20.43 1.36 7.27
C ASN A 111 -20.07 2.74 7.84
N SER A 112 -18.99 3.34 7.35
CA SER A 112 -18.49 4.63 7.85
C SER A 112 -19.43 5.82 7.60
N SER A 113 -20.27 5.78 6.57
CA SER A 113 -21.21 6.87 6.26
C SER A 113 -22.49 6.82 7.09
N ASN A 114 -22.93 5.63 7.49
CA ASN A 114 -24.15 5.45 8.30
C ASN A 114 -23.89 5.50 9.81
N VAL A 115 -22.66 5.20 10.24
CA VAL A 115 -22.30 5.12 11.65
C VAL A 115 -21.77 6.46 12.16
N GLN A 116 -22.40 6.97 13.20
CA GLN A 116 -21.92 8.16 13.92
C GLN A 116 -21.28 7.72 15.24
N LYS A 117 -19.95 7.91 15.35
CA LYS A 117 -19.19 7.65 16.57
C LYS A 117 -19.50 8.72 17.63
N THR A 118 -19.53 8.30 18.90
CA THR A 118 -19.66 9.15 20.08
C THR A 118 -18.60 8.75 21.10
N ASP A 119 -18.39 9.54 22.16
CA ASP A 119 -17.29 9.32 23.12
C ASP A 119 -17.28 7.93 23.77
N LYS A 120 -18.45 7.32 23.96
CA LYS A 120 -18.61 6.02 24.66
C LYS A 120 -19.28 4.93 23.83
N ALA A 121 -19.82 5.25 22.66
CA ALA A 121 -20.67 4.37 21.86
C ALA A 121 -20.69 4.80 20.40
N TRP A 122 -21.57 4.19 19.61
CA TRP A 122 -21.92 4.66 18.28
C TRP A 122 -23.42 4.54 18.07
N LYS A 123 -23.94 5.29 17.10
CA LYS A 123 -25.33 5.22 16.70
C LYS A 123 -25.47 4.96 15.19
N LEU A 124 -26.52 4.22 14.85
CA LEU A 124 -26.97 3.94 13.48
C LEU A 124 -28.36 4.53 13.30
N ILE A 125 -28.53 5.30 12.23
CA ILE A 125 -29.82 5.89 11.89
C ILE A 125 -30.53 4.94 10.93
N ILE A 126 -31.66 4.38 11.35
CA ILE A 126 -32.46 3.42 10.59
C ILE A 126 -33.76 4.10 10.15
N PRO A 127 -33.90 4.54 8.89
CA PRO A 127 -35.11 5.22 8.41
C PRO A 127 -36.36 4.35 8.51
N PHE A 128 -37.50 4.95 8.85
CA PHE A 128 -38.78 4.22 8.95
C PHE A 128 -39.24 3.59 7.62
N GLU A 129 -38.82 4.16 6.50
CA GLU A 129 -39.11 3.64 5.16
C GLU A 129 -38.19 2.48 4.74
N GLN A 130 -37.07 2.29 5.44
CA GLN A 130 -36.03 1.30 5.10
C GLN A 130 -36.40 -0.09 5.65
N GLN A 131 -37.52 -0.62 5.14
CA GLN A 131 -38.05 -1.93 5.48
C GLN A 131 -37.49 -3.00 4.54
N ILE A 132 -37.32 -4.23 5.02
CA ILE A 132 -36.96 -5.38 4.19
C ILE A 132 -38.21 -5.82 3.42
N ASN A 133 -38.26 -5.46 2.15
CA ASN A 133 -39.34 -5.82 1.23
C ASN A 133 -38.81 -5.87 -0.21
N ILE A 134 -39.69 -6.16 -1.17
CA ILE A 134 -39.30 -6.30 -2.58
C ILE A 134 -38.64 -5.03 -3.16
N LYS A 135 -39.02 -3.83 -2.67
CA LYS A 135 -38.47 -2.55 -3.13
C LYS A 135 -37.07 -2.28 -2.57
N SER A 136 -36.71 -2.90 -1.45
CA SER A 136 -35.39 -2.72 -0.84
C SER A 136 -34.37 -3.77 -1.27
N LEU A 137 -34.78 -4.88 -1.91
CA LEU A 137 -33.88 -5.98 -2.27
C LEU A 137 -32.71 -5.53 -3.14
N GLU A 138 -32.96 -4.72 -4.17
CA GLU A 138 -31.87 -4.20 -5.02
C GLU A 138 -30.88 -3.35 -4.20
N LYS A 139 -31.37 -2.52 -3.27
CA LYS A 139 -30.50 -1.76 -2.37
C LYS A 139 -29.69 -2.67 -1.45
N ILE A 140 -30.30 -3.71 -0.89
CA ILE A 140 -29.62 -4.70 -0.03
C ILE A 140 -28.56 -5.45 -0.83
N LYS A 141 -28.87 -5.85 -2.06
CA LYS A 141 -27.97 -6.53 -3.00
C LYS A 141 -26.80 -5.64 -3.43
N ASP A 142 -27.04 -4.36 -3.71
CA ASP A 142 -25.95 -3.45 -4.06
C ASP A 142 -24.92 -3.33 -2.92
N PHE A 143 -25.34 -3.46 -1.65
CA PHE A 143 -24.40 -3.54 -0.52
C PHE A 143 -23.58 -4.84 -0.50
N SER A 144 -24.04 -5.94 -1.10
CA SER A 144 -23.25 -7.18 -1.23
C SER A 144 -22.34 -7.23 -2.43
N LYS A 145 -22.50 -6.30 -3.37
CA LYS A 145 -21.71 -6.27 -4.59
C LYS A 145 -20.29 -5.80 -4.30
N LYS A 146 -19.34 -6.73 -4.31
CA LYS A 146 -17.91 -6.39 -4.34
C LYS A 146 -17.55 -5.93 -5.74
N LEU A 147 -17.06 -4.70 -5.88
CA LEU A 147 -16.39 -4.25 -7.09
C LEU A 147 -15.01 -4.89 -7.11
N VAL A 148 -14.78 -5.80 -8.03
CA VAL A 148 -13.50 -6.52 -8.15
C VAL A 148 -12.76 -5.97 -9.36
N ALA A 149 -11.46 -5.70 -9.20
CA ALA A 149 -10.59 -5.37 -10.32
C ALA A 149 -10.72 -6.46 -11.39
N SER A 150 -10.82 -6.06 -12.66
CA SER A 150 -10.99 -7.02 -13.76
C SER A 150 -9.78 -7.95 -13.91
N GLU A 151 -8.60 -7.50 -13.48
CA GLU A 151 -7.36 -8.26 -13.54
C GLU A 151 -6.87 -8.65 -12.14
N ALA A 152 -6.24 -9.82 -12.05
CA ALA A 152 -5.75 -10.34 -10.79
C ALA A 152 -4.55 -9.53 -10.23
N TYR A 153 -3.76 -8.94 -11.12
CA TYR A 153 -2.56 -8.16 -10.82
C TYR A 153 -2.26 -7.14 -11.92
N THR A 154 -1.33 -6.23 -11.66
CA THR A 154 -0.74 -5.30 -12.63
C THR A 154 0.78 -5.32 -12.50
N ILE A 155 1.52 -5.42 -13.62
CA ILE A 155 2.97 -5.25 -13.65
C ILE A 155 3.28 -3.75 -13.64
N LEU A 156 3.68 -3.20 -12.49
CA LEU A 156 3.97 -1.78 -12.34
C LEU A 156 5.29 -1.38 -12.99
N SER A 157 6.29 -2.26 -12.93
CA SER A 157 7.58 -2.03 -13.55
C SER A 157 8.24 -3.35 -13.90
N LEU A 158 8.88 -3.40 -15.07
CA LEU A 158 9.75 -4.49 -15.50
C LEU A 158 11.14 -3.91 -15.82
N LYS A 159 12.18 -4.47 -15.19
CA LYS A 159 13.58 -4.07 -15.41
C LYS A 159 14.38 -5.23 -15.96
N ASP A 160 15.12 -4.96 -17.03
CA ASP A 160 16.14 -5.86 -17.56
C ASP A 160 17.45 -5.65 -16.81
N VAL A 161 17.78 -6.60 -15.95
CA VAL A 161 19.00 -6.64 -15.12
C VAL A 161 19.98 -7.71 -15.63
N SER A 162 19.87 -8.07 -16.92
CA SER A 162 20.75 -9.03 -17.58
C SER A 162 22.20 -8.55 -17.58
N HIS A 163 23.12 -9.50 -17.63
CA HIS A 163 24.55 -9.22 -17.82
C HIS A 163 25.14 -10.22 -18.80
N SER A 164 26.46 -10.27 -18.93
CA SER A 164 27.14 -11.13 -19.92
C SER A 164 26.81 -12.62 -19.75
N VAL A 165 26.57 -13.13 -18.54
CA VAL A 165 26.41 -14.58 -18.33
C VAL A 165 24.97 -15.05 -18.09
N ALA A 166 23.98 -14.15 -18.04
CA ALA A 166 22.58 -14.54 -17.90
C ALA A 166 21.58 -13.44 -18.35
N LYS A 167 20.45 -13.86 -18.96
CA LYS A 167 19.25 -13.03 -19.21
C LYS A 167 18.40 -12.99 -17.95
N ARG A 168 18.08 -11.80 -17.44
CA ARG A 168 17.45 -11.62 -16.12
C ARG A 168 16.44 -10.48 -16.07
N TYR A 169 15.34 -10.73 -15.37
CA TYR A 169 14.29 -9.72 -15.15
C TYR A 169 13.99 -9.52 -13.67
N SER A 170 13.65 -8.28 -13.32
CA SER A 170 13.11 -7.89 -12.02
C SER A 170 11.81 -7.13 -12.23
N ALA A 171 10.72 -7.56 -11.61
CA ALA A 171 9.41 -6.93 -11.76
C ALA A 171 8.76 -6.60 -10.42
N ASN A 172 8.06 -5.46 -10.37
CA ASN A 172 7.19 -5.07 -9.26
C ASN A 172 5.74 -5.31 -9.67
N ILE A 173 5.00 -6.05 -8.86
CA ILE A 173 3.66 -6.54 -9.14
C ILE A 173 2.70 -5.99 -8.09
N LEU A 174 1.65 -5.28 -8.53
CA LEU A 174 0.56 -4.87 -7.67
C LEU A 174 -0.58 -5.88 -7.78
N LEU A 175 -1.01 -6.45 -6.66
CA LEU A 175 -2.16 -7.35 -6.63
C LEU A 175 -3.46 -6.55 -6.70
N GLY A 176 -4.42 -7.02 -7.49
CA GLY A 176 -5.70 -6.33 -7.70
C GLY A 176 -6.66 -6.39 -6.50
N LYS A 177 -6.36 -7.26 -5.52
CA LYS A 177 -7.09 -7.44 -4.25
C LYS A 177 -6.26 -8.31 -3.30
N GLU A 178 -6.83 -8.60 -2.13
CA GLU A 178 -6.31 -9.62 -1.22
C GLU A 178 -6.49 -11.03 -1.81
N TYR A 179 -5.46 -11.85 -1.61
CA TYR A 179 -5.39 -13.23 -2.08
C TYR A 179 -4.85 -14.13 -0.97
N THR A 180 -5.23 -15.40 -1.00
CA THR A 180 -4.56 -16.42 -0.19
C THR A 180 -3.12 -16.63 -0.66
N LYS A 181 -2.24 -17.15 0.22
CA LYS A 181 -0.84 -17.45 -0.15
C LYS A 181 -0.75 -18.36 -1.39
N HIS A 182 -1.64 -19.34 -1.51
CA HIS A 182 -1.71 -20.24 -2.65
C HIS A 182 -2.04 -19.50 -3.96
N GLU A 183 -3.05 -18.63 -3.96
CA GLU A 183 -3.41 -17.82 -5.14
C GLU A 183 -2.27 -16.88 -5.55
N VAL A 184 -1.56 -16.29 -4.59
CA VAL A 184 -0.37 -15.46 -4.84
C VAL A 184 0.74 -16.26 -5.53
N ILE A 185 0.97 -17.51 -5.11
CA ILE A 185 1.94 -18.41 -5.74
C ILE A 185 1.55 -18.71 -7.19
N GLU A 186 0.27 -18.99 -7.46
CA GLU A 186 -0.22 -19.24 -8.83
C GLU A 186 -0.08 -18.00 -9.73
N ILE A 187 -0.36 -16.81 -9.18
CA ILE A 187 -0.12 -15.54 -9.87
C ILE A 187 1.37 -15.37 -10.19
N ALA A 188 2.26 -15.62 -9.23
CA ALA A 188 3.70 -15.51 -9.44
C ALA A 188 4.21 -16.50 -10.50
N ARG A 189 3.70 -17.74 -10.52
CA ARG A 189 4.01 -18.74 -11.55
C ARG A 189 3.58 -18.27 -12.94
N LYS A 190 2.35 -17.75 -13.06
CA LYS A 190 1.83 -17.20 -14.32
C LYS A 190 2.71 -16.07 -14.84
N ILE A 191 3.01 -15.09 -14.00
CA ILE A 191 3.87 -13.94 -14.37
C ILE A 191 5.27 -14.43 -14.77
N THR A 192 5.84 -15.37 -14.02
CA THR A 192 7.15 -15.93 -14.34
C THR A 192 7.14 -16.58 -15.72
N ALA A 193 6.11 -17.36 -16.06
CA ALA A 193 5.96 -17.95 -17.39
C ALA A 193 5.86 -16.90 -18.51
N GLU A 194 5.10 -15.82 -18.29
CA GLU A 194 5.02 -14.68 -19.22
C GLU A 194 6.38 -14.00 -19.42
N LEU A 195 7.12 -13.77 -18.33
CA LEU A 195 8.41 -13.08 -18.37
C LEU A 195 9.56 -13.96 -18.90
N LYS A 196 9.46 -15.29 -18.82
CA LYS A 196 10.45 -16.21 -19.41
C LYS A 196 10.67 -15.95 -20.90
N VAL A 197 9.59 -15.67 -21.62
CA VAL A 197 9.60 -15.47 -23.08
C VAL A 197 9.61 -13.99 -23.48
N SER A 198 9.84 -13.07 -22.54
CA SER A 198 9.83 -11.64 -22.84
C SER A 198 10.99 -11.25 -23.76
N GLU A 199 10.68 -10.43 -24.77
CA GLU A 199 11.64 -9.79 -25.69
C GLU A 199 11.89 -8.31 -25.30
N TYR A 200 11.70 -7.97 -24.03
CA TYR A 200 12.08 -6.67 -23.50
C TYR A 200 13.59 -6.60 -23.23
N TYR A 201 14.23 -5.52 -23.70
CA TYR A 201 15.66 -5.27 -23.50
C TYR A 201 15.90 -3.83 -23.07
N ARG A 202 16.83 -3.61 -22.13
CA ARG A 202 17.16 -2.23 -21.71
C ARG A 202 17.93 -1.42 -22.76
N ASN A 203 18.58 -2.08 -23.72
CA ASN A 203 19.32 -1.48 -24.83
C ASN A 203 19.71 -2.52 -25.90
N ASP A 204 20.20 -2.04 -27.05
CA ASP A 204 20.57 -2.88 -28.19
C ASP A 204 21.72 -3.86 -27.90
N GLN A 205 22.66 -3.49 -27.02
CA GLN A 205 23.77 -4.39 -26.67
C GLN A 205 23.29 -5.63 -25.94
N VAL A 206 22.33 -5.48 -25.02
CA VAL A 206 21.71 -6.60 -24.32
C VAL A 206 20.85 -7.41 -25.28
N LYS A 207 20.08 -6.74 -26.15
CA LYS A 207 19.28 -7.40 -27.20
C LYS A 207 20.14 -8.30 -28.08
N LEU A 208 21.22 -7.78 -28.68
CA LEU A 208 22.11 -8.55 -29.55
C LEU A 208 22.64 -9.86 -28.91
N ARG A 209 22.74 -9.90 -27.58
CA ARG A 209 23.22 -11.07 -26.85
C ARG A 209 22.12 -12.08 -26.49
N TRP A 210 20.93 -11.58 -26.18
CA TRP A 210 19.86 -12.32 -25.51
C TRP A 210 18.55 -12.40 -26.30
N GLU A 211 18.51 -11.84 -27.51
CA GLU A 211 17.42 -12.01 -28.46
C GLU A 211 17.09 -13.48 -28.68
N ALA A 212 15.78 -13.79 -28.69
CA ALA A 212 15.25 -15.15 -28.86
C ALA A 212 15.71 -16.18 -27.81
N LYS A 213 16.29 -15.75 -26.69
CA LYS A 213 16.62 -16.61 -25.55
C LYS A 213 15.66 -16.37 -24.40
N GLU A 214 15.28 -17.44 -23.72
CA GLU A 214 14.47 -17.30 -22.50
C GLU A 214 15.24 -16.62 -21.38
N ALA A 215 14.51 -15.92 -20.50
CA ALA A 215 15.07 -15.45 -19.24
C ALA A 215 15.53 -16.65 -18.41
N GLN A 216 16.63 -16.47 -17.69
CA GLN A 216 17.23 -17.52 -16.85
C GLN A 216 17.08 -17.21 -15.36
N VAL A 217 16.82 -15.95 -15.01
CA VAL A 217 16.51 -15.54 -13.65
C VAL A 217 15.40 -14.50 -13.67
N ILE A 218 14.37 -14.70 -12.83
CA ILE A 218 13.27 -13.75 -12.67
C ILE A 218 13.07 -13.51 -11.18
N TRP A 219 13.03 -12.23 -10.80
CA TRP A 219 12.59 -11.79 -9.48
C TRP A 219 11.28 -11.05 -9.59
N LEU A 220 10.30 -11.44 -8.77
CA LEU A 220 9.05 -10.70 -8.62
C LEU A 220 8.95 -10.17 -7.20
N PHE A 221 8.54 -8.92 -7.04
CA PHE A 221 8.21 -8.32 -5.75
C PHE A 221 6.72 -7.98 -5.77
N LEU A 222 5.95 -8.56 -4.85
CA LEU A 222 4.49 -8.48 -4.85
C LEU A 222 4.01 -7.54 -3.74
N TYR A 223 3.07 -6.67 -4.06
CA TYR A 223 2.57 -5.60 -3.19
C TYR A 223 1.04 -5.56 -3.19
N LEU A 224 0.42 -5.12 -2.08
CA LEU A 224 -1.04 -4.89 -1.99
C LEU A 224 -1.42 -3.42 -2.23
N SER A 225 -0.48 -2.49 -2.15
CA SER A 225 -0.74 -1.06 -2.35
C SER A 225 0.42 -0.34 -3.06
N LEU A 226 0.15 0.82 -3.67
CA LEU A 226 1.20 1.67 -4.25
C LEU A 226 2.09 2.30 -3.16
N ASP A 227 1.56 2.49 -1.95
CA ASP A 227 2.32 2.95 -0.79
C ASP A 227 3.40 1.94 -0.40
N ASP A 228 3.06 0.65 -0.46
CA ASP A 228 4.02 -0.43 -0.23
C ASP A 228 5.12 -0.44 -1.29
N VAL A 229 4.76 -0.18 -2.56
CA VAL A 229 5.73 -0.12 -3.66
C VAL A 229 6.74 1.01 -3.43
N SER A 230 6.26 2.21 -3.09
CA SER A 230 7.14 3.38 -2.87
C SER A 230 8.07 3.21 -1.67
N SER A 231 7.65 2.44 -0.66
CA SER A 231 8.46 2.11 0.51
C SER A 231 9.16 0.75 0.45
N THR A 232 9.09 0.06 -0.70
CA THR A 232 9.65 -1.29 -0.93
C THR A 232 9.18 -2.36 0.07
N LYS A 233 7.97 -2.22 0.60
CA LYS A 233 7.32 -3.13 1.56
C LYS A 233 6.54 -4.24 0.84
N TRP A 234 7.24 -5.17 0.21
CA TRP A 234 6.60 -6.32 -0.44
C TRP A 234 5.96 -7.27 0.59
N ILE A 235 4.88 -7.95 0.20
CA ILE A 235 4.25 -9.04 0.97
C ILE A 235 5.04 -10.32 0.85
N CYS A 236 5.54 -10.58 -0.35
CA CYS A 236 6.48 -11.62 -0.67
C CYS A 236 7.29 -11.20 -1.88
N ARG A 237 8.44 -11.84 -2.02
CA ARG A 237 9.23 -11.80 -3.25
C ARG A 237 9.51 -13.21 -3.71
N THR A 238 9.59 -13.39 -5.02
CA THR A 238 9.92 -14.69 -5.62
C THR A 238 11.23 -14.60 -6.35
N GLN A 239 11.91 -15.74 -6.43
CA GLN A 239 13.11 -15.93 -7.22
C GLN A 239 12.97 -17.24 -7.98
N TRP A 240 12.84 -17.14 -9.29
CA TRP A 240 12.95 -18.28 -10.20
C TRP A 240 14.34 -18.27 -10.86
N ILE A 241 15.04 -19.41 -10.80
CA ILE A 241 16.35 -19.62 -11.44
C ILE A 241 16.26 -20.87 -12.30
N SER A 242 16.51 -20.73 -13.60
CA SER A 242 16.52 -21.85 -14.53
C SER A 242 17.61 -22.87 -14.22
N LYS A 243 17.27 -24.17 -14.30
CA LYS A 243 18.22 -25.28 -14.14
C LYS A 243 19.39 -25.26 -15.12
N ILE A 244 19.25 -24.57 -16.27
CA ILE A 244 20.33 -24.47 -17.26
C ILE A 244 21.44 -23.50 -16.85
N LEU A 245 21.19 -22.62 -15.85
CA LEU A 245 22.19 -21.67 -15.38
C LEU A 245 23.14 -22.37 -14.40
N SER A 246 24.45 -22.32 -14.67
CA SER A 246 25.43 -22.97 -13.80
C SER A 246 25.44 -22.32 -12.39
N PRO A 247 25.76 -23.09 -11.32
CA PRO A 247 25.74 -22.57 -9.95
C PRO A 247 26.65 -21.35 -9.73
N GLU A 248 27.81 -21.32 -10.38
CA GLU A 248 28.77 -20.21 -10.36
C GLU A 248 28.25 -18.92 -11.02
N ASN A 249 27.29 -19.04 -11.94
CA ASN A 249 26.62 -17.92 -12.60
C ASN A 249 25.24 -17.61 -12.00
N SER A 250 24.82 -18.40 -11.00
CA SER A 250 23.53 -18.24 -10.31
C SER A 250 23.64 -17.20 -9.20
N PRO A 251 22.62 -16.36 -9.01
CA PRO A 251 22.57 -15.46 -7.87
C PRO A 251 22.43 -16.24 -6.56
N SER A 252 22.77 -15.58 -5.44
CA SER A 252 22.46 -16.11 -4.11
C SER A 252 20.97 -16.40 -3.98
N LYS A 253 20.65 -17.54 -3.37
CA LYS A 253 19.27 -17.95 -3.14
C LYS A 253 18.64 -17.08 -2.06
N LEU A 254 17.35 -16.79 -2.22
CA LEU A 254 16.54 -16.19 -1.17
C LEU A 254 16.40 -17.18 0.00
N ASP A 255 16.26 -16.63 1.20
CA ASP A 255 15.90 -17.38 2.41
C ASP A 255 14.37 -17.46 2.46
N GLY A 256 13.81 -18.50 1.84
CA GLY A 256 12.36 -18.62 1.65
C GLY A 256 11.92 -20.07 1.41
N GLU A 257 10.61 -20.25 1.27
CA GLU A 257 10.03 -21.56 0.99
C GLU A 257 10.24 -21.94 -0.47
N ARG A 258 10.58 -23.21 -0.72
CA ARG A 258 10.69 -23.73 -2.08
C ARG A 258 9.32 -24.22 -2.53
N ILE A 259 8.77 -23.60 -3.58
CA ILE A 259 7.45 -23.96 -4.12
C ILE A 259 7.52 -24.93 -5.29
N ASP A 260 8.69 -25.01 -5.95
CA ASP A 260 9.02 -26.01 -6.97
C ASP A 260 10.55 -26.12 -7.14
N ASP A 261 11.00 -26.86 -8.15
CA ASP A 261 12.43 -27.09 -8.34
C ASP A 261 13.27 -25.85 -8.64
N GLU A 262 12.67 -24.80 -9.18
CA GLU A 262 13.37 -23.62 -9.68
C GLU A 262 12.98 -22.34 -8.94
N THR A 263 11.87 -22.35 -8.20
CA THR A 263 11.27 -21.17 -7.58
C THR A 263 11.29 -21.21 -6.06
N ILE A 264 11.76 -20.12 -5.47
CA ILE A 264 11.67 -19.82 -4.04
C ILE A 264 10.72 -18.64 -3.84
N VAL A 265 9.92 -18.69 -2.79
CA VAL A 265 9.07 -17.59 -2.31
C VAL A 265 9.51 -17.22 -0.89
N ASP A 266 9.88 -15.96 -0.72
CA ASP A 266 10.25 -15.39 0.58
C ASP A 266 9.09 -14.49 1.04
N TRP A 267 8.43 -14.88 2.13
CA TRP A 267 7.30 -14.17 2.72
C TRP A 267 7.79 -13.15 3.74
N ASN A 268 7.27 -11.92 3.67
CA ASN A 268 7.63 -10.89 4.64
C ASN A 268 6.86 -11.12 5.94
N GLU A 269 7.48 -11.83 6.89
CA GLU A 269 6.89 -12.12 8.21
C GLU A 269 6.62 -10.87 9.07
N GLN A 270 7.16 -9.71 8.68
CA GLN A 270 6.90 -8.42 9.34
C GLN A 270 5.77 -7.62 8.64
N TYR A 271 5.30 -8.07 7.48
CA TYR A 271 4.19 -7.46 6.78
C TYR A 271 2.92 -7.48 7.65
N GLY A 272 2.22 -6.35 7.76
CA GLY A 272 1.08 -6.15 8.67
C GLY A 272 1.45 -5.94 10.15
N LYS A 273 2.55 -6.52 10.67
CA LYS A 273 2.99 -6.26 12.07
C LYS A 273 3.46 -4.82 12.25
N LEU A 274 4.11 -4.27 11.23
CA LEU A 274 4.63 -2.92 11.23
C LEU A 274 3.57 -1.84 11.02
N GLU A 275 2.37 -2.14 10.52
CA GLU A 275 1.29 -1.14 10.36
C GLU A 275 0.85 -0.53 11.70
N SER A 276 0.99 -1.28 12.80
CA SER A 276 0.72 -0.78 14.15
C SER A 276 1.81 0.15 14.71
N ILE A 277 3.01 0.17 14.08
CA ILE A 277 4.18 0.92 14.53
C ILE A 277 4.53 2.08 13.55
N LEU A 278 4.21 1.91 12.26
CA LEU A 278 4.54 2.82 11.15
C LEU A 278 3.38 3.67 10.57
N PRO A 279 2.31 4.08 11.29
CA PRO A 279 1.53 5.24 10.82
C PRO A 279 2.33 6.55 10.94
N SER A 280 3.57 6.51 11.43
CA SER A 280 4.33 7.69 11.80
C SER A 280 4.94 8.40 10.59
N HIS A 281 4.18 9.40 10.11
CA HIS A 281 4.68 10.61 9.42
C HIS A 281 4.80 10.50 7.89
N LYS A 282 3.77 9.96 7.22
CA LYS A 282 3.53 10.32 5.82
C LYS A 282 3.06 11.77 5.79
N LEU A 283 3.84 12.64 5.15
CA LEU A 283 3.49 14.05 5.00
C LEU A 283 2.41 14.23 3.94
N THR A 284 1.69 15.36 4.03
CA THR A 284 0.89 15.84 2.91
C THR A 284 1.81 16.26 1.75
N LYS A 285 1.24 16.42 0.55
CA LYS A 285 2.00 16.90 -0.61
C LYS A 285 2.54 18.30 -0.34
N GLU A 286 1.70 19.17 0.22
CA GLU A 286 2.00 20.55 0.56
C GLU A 286 3.17 20.64 1.55
N ASP A 287 3.07 19.93 2.68
CA ASP A 287 4.11 19.95 3.72
C ASP A 287 5.43 19.37 3.20
N TYR A 288 5.36 18.30 2.38
CA TYR A 288 6.55 17.69 1.80
C TYR A 288 7.24 18.62 0.80
N LEU A 289 6.48 19.25 -0.10
CA LEU A 289 7.01 20.19 -1.09
C LEU A 289 7.59 21.45 -0.43
N GLU A 290 6.93 21.97 0.62
CA GLU A 290 7.46 23.10 1.39
C GLU A 290 8.82 22.75 2.02
N ALA A 291 8.92 21.59 2.68
CA ALA A 291 10.15 21.14 3.33
C ALA A 291 11.33 20.95 2.34
N ILE A 292 11.11 20.32 1.18
CA ILE A 292 12.18 20.17 0.18
C ILE A 292 12.57 21.54 -0.41
N ASN A 293 11.61 22.43 -0.66
CA ASN A 293 11.88 23.74 -1.23
C ASN A 293 12.70 24.62 -0.27
N GLU A 294 12.39 24.57 1.03
CA GLU A 294 13.17 25.25 2.06
C GLU A 294 14.64 24.80 2.02
N ILE A 295 14.89 23.49 2.00
CA ILE A 295 16.25 22.95 1.99
C ILE A 295 16.98 23.26 0.67
N LEU A 296 16.30 23.10 -0.47
CA LEU A 296 16.87 23.38 -1.79
C LEU A 296 17.22 24.86 -1.97
N SER A 297 16.37 25.77 -1.50
CA SER A 297 16.60 27.23 -1.57
C SER A 297 17.90 27.65 -0.86
N ARG A 298 18.28 26.92 0.20
CA ARG A 298 19.52 27.14 0.97
C ARG A 298 20.71 26.40 0.36
N THR A 299 20.49 25.20 -0.18
CA THR A 299 21.55 24.33 -0.72
C THR A 299 22.04 24.81 -2.07
N LYS A 300 21.12 25.11 -3.01
CA LYS A 300 21.45 25.42 -4.42
C LYS A 300 22.44 26.58 -4.56
N PRO A 301 22.28 27.74 -3.88
CA PRO A 301 23.23 28.85 -4.02
C PRO A 301 24.64 28.50 -3.55
N ILE A 302 24.75 27.77 -2.43
CA ILE A 302 26.04 27.38 -1.84
C ILE A 302 26.78 26.41 -2.76
N VAL A 303 26.08 25.39 -3.26
CA VAL A 303 26.67 24.39 -4.16
C VAL A 303 27.06 25.02 -5.50
N ASN A 304 26.24 25.93 -6.06
CA ASN A 304 26.58 26.63 -7.30
C ASN A 304 27.85 27.48 -7.16
N GLN A 305 28.06 28.10 -5.99
CA GLN A 305 29.31 28.83 -5.71
C GLN A 305 30.51 27.88 -5.59
N ALA A 306 30.34 26.72 -4.94
CA ALA A 306 31.38 25.68 -4.86
C ALA A 306 31.78 25.15 -6.24
N ILE A 307 30.80 24.92 -7.12
CA ILE A 307 31.03 24.51 -8.52
C ILE A 307 31.84 25.59 -9.25
N LYS A 308 31.38 26.84 -9.19
CA LYS A 308 32.06 27.97 -9.85
C LYS A 308 33.53 28.10 -9.42
N LEU A 309 33.82 27.98 -8.12
CA LEU A 309 35.19 28.05 -7.61
C LEU A 309 36.02 26.82 -8.04
N THR A 310 35.41 25.64 -8.08
CA THR A 310 36.07 24.41 -8.56
C THR A 310 36.45 24.54 -10.04
N ASP A 311 35.56 25.08 -10.88
CA ASP A 311 35.86 25.33 -12.30
C ASP A 311 37.00 26.34 -12.48
N GLN A 312 37.04 27.38 -11.63
CA GLN A 312 38.06 28.43 -11.66
C GLN A 312 39.46 27.93 -11.30
N LEU A 313 39.60 26.94 -10.42
CA LEU A 313 40.89 26.32 -10.08
C LEU A 313 41.63 25.76 -11.30
N THR A 314 40.89 25.35 -12.33
CA THR A 314 41.46 24.84 -13.59
C THR A 314 42.23 25.92 -14.35
N ASN A 315 41.85 27.20 -14.18
CA ASN A 315 42.36 28.33 -14.95
C ASN A 315 43.17 29.34 -14.14
N ASN A 316 42.90 29.52 -12.84
CA ASN A 316 43.63 30.43 -11.95
C ASN A 316 43.67 29.89 -10.50
N PRO A 317 44.83 29.40 -10.03
CA PRO A 317 44.95 28.68 -8.77
C PRO A 317 45.02 29.62 -7.56
N ASP A 318 43.86 30.02 -7.03
CA ASP A 318 43.75 30.51 -5.64
C ASP A 318 43.28 29.36 -4.73
N GLU A 319 44.16 28.38 -4.55
CA GLU A 319 43.89 27.18 -3.77
C GLU A 319 43.55 27.49 -2.30
N ALA A 320 44.17 28.53 -1.73
CA ALA A 320 43.94 28.94 -0.35
C ALA A 320 42.51 29.45 -0.14
N ASN A 321 42.03 30.31 -1.04
CA ASN A 321 40.65 30.79 -1.02
C ASN A 321 39.65 29.65 -1.25
N TYR A 322 39.94 28.76 -2.19
CA TYR A 322 39.10 27.58 -2.43
C TYR A 322 38.99 26.69 -1.19
N LEU A 323 40.13 26.33 -0.59
CA LEU A 323 40.18 25.50 0.62
C LEU A 323 39.41 26.15 1.79
N ASN A 324 39.60 27.46 1.99
CA ASN A 324 38.90 28.21 3.03
C ASN A 324 37.38 28.22 2.78
N PHE A 325 36.96 28.48 1.55
CA PHE A 325 35.54 28.46 1.18
C PHE A 325 34.91 27.08 1.39
N MET A 326 35.52 26.03 0.84
CA MET A 326 35.00 24.66 0.94
C MET A 326 34.91 24.17 2.39
N SER A 327 35.93 24.48 3.20
CA SER A 327 35.92 24.17 4.64
C SER A 327 34.83 24.94 5.38
N LYS A 328 34.61 26.22 5.05
CA LYS A 328 33.57 27.05 5.65
C LYS A 328 32.15 26.53 5.36
N ILE A 329 31.89 26.09 4.13
CA ILE A 329 30.55 25.63 3.74
C ILE A 329 30.25 24.18 4.17
N ASN A 330 31.29 23.40 4.49
CA ASN A 330 31.15 21.98 4.86
C ASN A 330 30.09 21.75 5.95
N SER A 331 30.23 22.43 7.10
CA SER A 331 29.30 22.28 8.22
C SER A 331 27.86 22.71 7.90
N THR A 332 27.67 23.62 6.94
CA THR A 332 26.35 24.11 6.53
C THR A 332 25.66 23.08 5.64
N ILE A 333 26.37 22.56 4.63
CA ILE A 333 25.84 21.53 3.74
C ILE A 333 25.60 20.21 4.48
N GLU A 334 26.49 19.83 5.40
CA GLU A 334 26.30 18.64 6.25
C GLU A 334 25.02 18.73 7.09
N LYS A 335 24.77 19.89 7.73
CA LYS A 335 23.51 20.13 8.46
C LYS A 335 22.28 20.02 7.55
N LEU A 336 22.33 20.59 6.34
CA LEU A 336 21.24 20.53 5.37
C LEU A 336 20.98 19.10 4.88
N TYR A 337 22.04 18.32 4.64
CA TYR A 337 21.93 16.89 4.32
C TYR A 337 21.27 16.11 5.45
N PHE A 338 21.70 16.27 6.70
CA PHE A 338 21.03 15.58 7.80
C PHE A 338 19.60 16.08 8.03
N GLN A 339 19.31 17.36 7.78
CA GLN A 339 17.94 17.87 7.79
C GLN A 339 17.10 17.19 6.69
N SER A 340 17.65 16.96 5.49
CA SER A 340 16.94 16.32 4.38
C SER A 340 16.53 14.87 4.70
N THR A 341 17.30 14.17 5.53
CA THR A 341 16.95 12.80 5.98
C THR A 341 15.83 12.76 7.03
N LYS A 342 15.46 13.91 7.61
CA LYS A 342 14.50 14.03 8.73
C LYS A 342 13.15 14.61 8.32
N ILE A 343 12.92 14.87 7.03
CA ILE A 343 11.67 15.47 6.53
C ILE A 343 10.45 14.59 6.88
N GLY A 344 10.59 13.26 6.82
CA GLY A 344 9.48 12.33 6.93
C GLY A 344 9.23 11.59 5.61
N SER A 345 8.19 10.77 5.56
CA SER A 345 7.90 9.96 4.37
C SER A 345 7.12 10.78 3.35
N ALA A 346 7.61 10.79 2.10
CA ALA A 346 6.92 11.45 1.00
C ALA A 346 5.58 10.77 0.69
N PRO A 347 4.57 11.53 0.23
CA PRO A 347 3.39 10.91 -0.36
C PRO A 347 3.76 10.15 -1.64
N THR A 348 2.95 9.19 -2.01
CA THR A 348 3.26 8.19 -3.06
C THR A 348 3.50 8.83 -4.42
N GLU A 349 2.73 9.86 -4.76
CA GLU A 349 2.93 10.66 -5.97
C GLU A 349 4.27 11.42 -6.01
N CYS A 350 4.89 11.66 -4.85
CA CYS A 350 6.19 12.33 -4.71
C CYS A 350 7.34 11.35 -4.50
N SER A 351 7.14 10.04 -4.67
CA SER A 351 8.17 9.03 -4.37
C SER A 351 9.42 9.16 -5.26
N ASP A 352 9.24 9.32 -6.57
CA ASP A 352 10.35 9.55 -7.51
C ASP A 352 11.06 10.87 -7.22
N LEU A 353 10.30 11.94 -6.97
CA LEU A 353 10.83 13.25 -6.55
C LEU A 353 11.68 13.13 -5.29
N SER A 354 11.18 12.43 -4.27
CA SER A 354 11.88 12.19 -3.00
C SER A 354 13.21 11.49 -3.23
N GLN A 355 13.23 10.46 -4.07
CA GLN A 355 14.46 9.76 -4.41
C GLN A 355 15.48 10.68 -5.11
N ARG A 356 15.04 11.54 -6.04
CA ARG A 356 15.92 12.53 -6.68
C ARG A 356 16.43 13.56 -5.68
N PHE A 357 15.57 14.05 -4.80
CA PHE A 357 15.93 15.02 -3.78
C PHE A 357 16.99 14.47 -2.83
N GLN A 358 16.81 13.25 -2.31
CA GLN A 358 17.82 12.61 -1.46
C GLN A 358 19.15 12.40 -2.19
N ASN A 359 19.12 12.04 -3.48
CA ASN A 359 20.35 11.93 -4.28
C ASN A 359 21.05 13.28 -4.45
N VAL A 360 20.30 14.35 -4.76
CA VAL A 360 20.83 15.71 -4.87
C VAL A 360 21.50 16.13 -3.57
N MET A 361 20.86 15.92 -2.42
CA MET A 361 21.42 16.25 -1.11
C MET A 361 22.66 15.41 -0.78
N ALA A 362 22.66 14.11 -1.12
CA ALA A 362 23.82 13.25 -0.93
C ALA A 362 25.02 13.72 -1.79
N PHE A 363 24.79 14.07 -3.06
CA PHE A 363 25.87 14.57 -3.91
C PHE A 363 26.33 15.98 -3.51
N ALA A 364 25.45 16.86 -3.06
CA ALA A 364 25.81 18.14 -2.45
C ALA A 364 26.74 17.94 -1.25
N HIS A 365 26.42 16.98 -0.38
CA HIS A 365 27.29 16.63 0.74
C HIS A 365 28.63 16.05 0.29
N ASN A 366 28.64 15.17 -0.70
CA ASN A 366 29.88 14.58 -1.23
C ASN A 366 30.83 15.63 -1.84
N ILE A 367 30.32 16.77 -2.34
CA ILE A 367 31.15 17.88 -2.84
C ILE A 367 32.01 18.48 -1.71
N VAL A 368 31.47 18.58 -0.49
CA VAL A 368 32.16 19.20 0.65
C VAL A 368 32.83 18.18 1.58
N LEU A 369 32.43 16.91 1.53
CA LEU A 369 32.92 15.84 2.41
C LEU A 369 34.46 15.72 2.48
N PRO A 370 35.22 15.90 1.39
CA PRO A 370 36.69 15.85 1.44
C PRO A 370 37.35 16.98 2.25
N PHE A 371 36.59 18.02 2.62
CA PHE A 371 37.06 19.20 3.37
C PHE A 371 36.60 19.20 4.83
N SER A 372 36.07 18.07 5.33
CA SER A 372 35.78 17.94 6.76
C SER A 372 37.08 17.94 7.58
N GLU A 373 37.03 18.35 8.85
CA GLU A 373 38.19 18.32 9.76
C GLU A 373 38.86 16.93 9.81
N LYS A 374 38.06 15.86 9.75
CA LYS A 374 38.55 14.47 9.72
C LYS A 374 39.14 14.06 8.38
N SER A 375 38.71 14.67 7.27
CA SER A 375 39.13 14.32 5.91
C SER A 375 40.39 15.08 5.47
N LEU A 376 40.62 16.29 6.00
CA LEU A 376 41.73 17.15 5.60
C LEU A 376 43.12 16.52 5.82
N GLY A 377 43.26 15.60 6.78
CA GLY A 377 44.50 14.86 7.05
C GLY A 377 44.64 13.50 6.34
N ASN A 378 43.59 12.99 5.68
CA ASN A 378 43.53 11.61 5.18
C ASN A 378 43.56 11.48 3.64
N TRP A 379 43.35 12.57 2.90
CA TRP A 379 43.21 12.54 1.44
C TRP A 379 44.21 13.50 0.79
N GLU A 380 45.16 12.97 0.01
CA GLU A 380 46.07 13.76 -0.85
C GLU A 380 45.28 14.63 -1.85
N GLY A 381 45.86 15.77 -2.26
CA GLY A 381 45.19 16.79 -3.07
C GLY A 381 44.61 16.28 -4.39
N ASN A 382 45.29 15.37 -5.09
CA ASN A 382 44.81 14.80 -6.36
C ASN A 382 43.56 13.93 -6.17
N ASN A 383 43.47 13.19 -5.07
CA ASN A 383 42.29 12.37 -4.75
C ASN A 383 41.09 13.26 -4.42
N ARG A 384 41.33 14.41 -3.75
CA ARG A 384 40.30 15.39 -3.42
C ARG A 384 39.65 15.97 -4.67
N SER A 385 40.45 16.47 -5.60
CA SER A 385 39.95 17.06 -6.85
C SER A 385 39.14 16.06 -7.68
N TYR A 386 39.57 14.80 -7.74
CA TYR A 386 38.82 13.75 -8.44
C TYR A 386 37.42 13.53 -7.84
N LEU A 387 37.32 13.38 -6.53
CA LEU A 387 36.04 13.13 -5.85
C LEU A 387 35.07 14.29 -5.98
N VAL A 388 35.57 15.52 -5.83
CA VAL A 388 34.76 16.72 -5.97
C VAL A 388 34.21 16.81 -7.39
N ASN A 389 35.04 16.63 -8.41
CA ASN A 389 34.59 16.66 -9.80
C ASN A 389 33.54 15.58 -10.11
N GLN A 390 33.71 14.35 -9.59
CA GLN A 390 32.70 13.30 -9.72
C GLN A 390 31.39 13.65 -9.00
N ALA A 391 31.48 14.21 -7.79
CA ALA A 391 30.32 14.63 -7.01
C ALA A 391 29.56 15.77 -7.70
N ILE A 392 30.27 16.77 -8.26
CA ILE A 392 29.68 17.86 -9.06
C ILE A 392 28.93 17.31 -10.27
N LYS A 393 29.57 16.43 -11.05
CA LYS A 393 28.95 15.82 -12.23
C LYS A 393 27.66 15.07 -11.88
N ASN A 394 27.69 14.30 -10.79
CA ASN A 394 26.52 13.56 -10.32
C ASN A 394 25.43 14.49 -9.75
N TYR A 395 25.82 15.53 -8.99
CA TYR A 395 24.92 16.55 -8.49
C TYR A 395 24.17 17.23 -9.64
N GLN A 396 24.87 17.74 -10.65
CA GLN A 396 24.26 18.43 -11.80
C GLN A 396 23.27 17.51 -12.54
N LYS A 397 23.66 16.25 -12.76
CA LYS A 397 22.81 15.25 -13.42
C LYS A 397 21.55 14.92 -12.62
N GLU A 398 21.66 14.71 -11.30
CA GLU A 398 20.50 14.45 -10.46
C GLU A 398 19.64 15.71 -10.26
N PHE A 399 20.23 16.91 -10.27
CA PHE A 399 19.48 18.16 -10.18
C PHE A 399 18.56 18.36 -11.39
N GLN A 400 19.05 18.08 -12.61
CA GLN A 400 18.20 18.10 -13.82
C GLN A 400 17.04 17.08 -13.72
N ARG A 401 17.32 15.89 -13.16
CA ARG A 401 16.27 14.88 -12.93
C ARG A 401 15.27 15.33 -11.87
N LEU A 402 15.73 16.00 -10.81
CA LEU A 402 14.88 16.58 -9.78
C LEU A 402 13.94 17.63 -10.37
N GLU A 403 14.46 18.54 -11.21
CA GLU A 403 13.65 19.56 -11.90
C GLU A 403 12.58 18.91 -12.78
N PHE A 404 12.93 17.85 -13.54
CA PHE A 404 11.96 17.08 -14.32
C PHE A 404 10.88 16.40 -13.46
N GLU A 405 11.23 15.82 -12.31
CA GLU A 405 10.23 15.23 -11.41
C GLU A 405 9.33 16.30 -10.76
N LEU A 406 9.85 17.51 -10.49
CA LEU A 406 9.03 18.63 -10.00
C LEU A 406 7.97 19.03 -11.02
N GLU A 407 8.32 19.08 -12.31
CA GLU A 407 7.38 19.43 -13.40
C GLU A 407 6.20 18.46 -13.50
N LYS A 408 6.35 17.18 -13.14
CA LYS A 408 5.26 16.20 -13.17
C LYS A 408 4.23 16.38 -12.05
N ILE A 409 4.64 17.06 -10.98
CA ILE A 409 3.90 17.12 -9.71
C ILE A 409 3.20 18.48 -9.53
N GLN A 410 3.66 19.50 -10.28
CA GLN A 410 3.14 20.87 -10.28
C GLN A 410 1.80 21.03 -11.01
#